data_AF-A0A928NZK6-F1
#
_entry.id   AF-A0A928NZK6-F1
#
_cell.length_a   1.000
_cell.length_b   1.000
_cell.length_c   1.000
_cell.angle_alpha   90.00
_cell.angle_beta   90.00
_cell.angle_gamma   90.00
#
_symmetry.space_group_name_H-M   'P 1'
#
loop_
_entity.id
_entity.type
_entity.pdbx_description
1 polymer ?
#
loop_
_entity_poly.entity_id
_entity_poly.type
_entity_poly.pdbx_seq_one_letter_code
_entity_poly.pdbx_strand_id
1 'polypeptide(L)'
;MKRKIIGLILLIVVFGLALFGCGEGENPQGGSTPNTVQSPAPTKNSDIIATKVPATATATPEPTPDPDEGLTFVDVVANNENVFFETLTHIDGYGAEKAFDNDPDTYWGTTVKIPFEPDALLIQFGYPVILDGLSILENVDWGTIIEWEVQYYDEETQEWITVLEEITIEEDEYYEFEQNTKATYAIKILVHTVTGATANFKEITLEGLFVEVPEGTEVRQPALSLFDKNKIPENSTKLTGDWTYSATTNYSDDYAAQHAFDGDMTTRWSSEVGPNLSGQDITVTFGEATSVSGLIIQEEKTWGYVTSYVIEAEVNGQWIVCHEGEDIVNGSYISLNETVNATALRMVIDASTGSSATFWEIEIYS
;
A
#
# COMPACT_ATOMS: atom_id res chain seq x y z
N MET A 1 -14.83 15.90 -31.55
CA MET A 1 -15.06 17.23 -30.91
C MET A 1 -16.41 17.24 -30.22
N LYS A 2 -16.48 16.70 -28.99
CA LYS A 2 -17.60 16.88 -28.06
C LYS A 2 -16.96 16.98 -26.66
N ARG A 3 -17.07 18.15 -26.05
CA ARG A 3 -16.60 18.43 -24.69
C ARG A 3 -17.61 17.81 -23.72
N LYS A 4 -17.17 16.98 -22.78
CA LYS A 4 -17.93 16.70 -21.56
C LYS A 4 -17.37 17.57 -20.43
N ILE A 5 -18.30 18.21 -19.75
CA ILE A 5 -18.11 19.16 -18.66
C ILE A 5 -17.98 18.33 -17.40
N ILE A 6 -16.82 18.37 -16.73
CA ILE A 6 -16.65 17.82 -15.39
C ILE A 6 -17.32 18.81 -14.42
N GLY A 7 -18.40 18.36 -13.80
CA GLY A 7 -19.08 19.08 -12.74
C GLY A 7 -18.36 18.84 -11.42
N LEU A 8 -17.61 19.83 -10.95
CA LEU A 8 -17.03 19.88 -9.61
C LEU A 8 -18.18 19.98 -8.58
N ILE A 9 -18.45 18.90 -7.86
CA ILE A 9 -19.34 18.94 -6.68
C ILE A 9 -18.47 19.15 -5.45
N LEU A 10 -18.59 20.35 -4.87
CA LEU A 10 -17.93 20.74 -3.63
C LEU A 10 -18.70 20.14 -2.44
N LEU A 11 -18.17 19.11 -1.79
CA LEU A 11 -18.74 18.58 -0.55
C LEU A 11 -18.26 19.42 0.63
N ILE A 12 -19.14 20.24 1.21
CA ILE A 12 -18.88 20.96 2.46
C ILE A 12 -19.36 20.10 3.62
N VAL A 13 -18.43 19.50 4.37
CA VAL A 13 -18.74 18.85 5.65
C VAL A 13 -18.70 19.91 6.76
N VAL A 14 -19.87 20.23 7.32
CA VAL A 14 -19.99 21.12 8.48
C VAL A 14 -19.90 20.29 9.75
N PHE A 15 -18.77 20.35 10.46
CA PHE A 15 -18.67 19.85 11.83
C PHE A 15 -19.29 20.87 12.80
N GLY A 16 -20.45 20.50 13.37
CA GLY A 16 -21.06 21.22 14.48
C GLY A 16 -20.52 20.71 15.82
N LEU A 17 -19.77 21.57 16.52
CA LEU A 17 -19.27 21.33 17.87
C LEU A 17 -19.98 22.29 18.84
N ALA A 18 -20.78 21.76 19.77
CA ALA A 18 -21.19 22.45 21.00
C ALA A 18 -21.75 21.50 22.07
N LEU A 19 -20.83 20.98 22.89
CA LEU A 19 -20.76 21.08 24.36
C LEU A 19 -22.02 21.10 25.27
N PHE A 20 -21.86 20.30 26.35
CA PHE A 20 -22.39 20.35 27.72
C PHE A 20 -23.85 19.97 28.05
N GLY A 21 -23.96 18.89 28.83
CA GLY A 21 -25.06 18.64 29.76
C GLY A 21 -24.62 17.66 30.85
N CYS A 22 -24.31 18.17 32.04
CA CYS A 22 -24.06 17.39 33.26
C CYS A 22 -25.28 16.53 33.65
N GLY A 23 -25.01 15.35 34.20
CA GLY A 23 -25.99 14.55 34.94
C GLY A 23 -25.32 13.48 35.77
N GLU A 24 -25.21 13.73 37.08
CA GLU A 24 -24.92 12.71 38.10
C GLU A 24 -25.96 11.59 38.06
N GLY A 25 -25.51 10.34 38.21
CA GLY A 25 -26.40 9.18 38.29
C GLY A 25 -25.65 7.94 38.77
N GLU A 26 -25.92 7.62 40.03
CA GLU A 26 -25.50 6.50 40.87
C GLU A 26 -25.12 5.15 40.22
N ASN A 27 -24.09 4.56 40.81
CA ASN A 27 -23.63 3.18 40.69
C ASN A 27 -24.71 2.19 41.24
N PRO A 28 -24.83 0.98 40.66
CA PRO A 28 -24.55 -0.17 41.52
C PRO A 28 -23.76 -1.29 40.86
N GLN A 29 -22.96 -1.93 41.72
CA GLN A 29 -22.17 -3.14 41.52
C GLN A 29 -22.96 -4.30 40.90
N GLY A 30 -22.30 -5.05 40.02
CA GLY A 30 -22.68 -6.40 39.62
C GLY A 30 -21.60 -7.03 38.74
N GLY A 31 -20.82 -7.95 39.31
CA GLY A 31 -19.62 -8.49 38.68
C GLY A 31 -19.84 -9.53 37.59
N SER A 32 -18.84 -9.69 36.74
CA SER A 32 -18.21 -10.99 36.43
C SER A 32 -16.96 -10.74 35.58
N THR A 33 -15.90 -11.47 35.91
CA THR A 33 -14.57 -11.46 35.29
C THR A 33 -14.60 -11.93 33.82
N PRO A 34 -13.81 -11.34 32.91
CA PRO A 34 -13.61 -11.91 31.58
C PRO A 34 -12.57 -13.03 31.62
N ASN A 35 -12.91 -14.15 30.99
CA ASN A 35 -11.97 -15.20 30.65
C ASN A 35 -10.86 -14.64 29.76
N THR A 36 -9.62 -14.84 30.20
CA THR A 36 -8.39 -14.54 29.46
C THR A 36 -8.29 -15.50 28.27
N VAL A 37 -8.58 -15.03 27.07
CA VAL A 37 -8.08 -15.67 25.85
C VAL A 37 -6.72 -15.03 25.58
N GLN A 38 -5.65 -15.80 25.77
CA GLN A 38 -4.32 -15.42 25.35
C GLN A 38 -4.33 -15.23 23.83
N SER A 39 -4.02 -14.01 23.39
CA SER A 39 -3.67 -13.74 21.99
C SER A 39 -2.35 -14.47 21.69
N PRO A 40 -2.24 -15.24 20.59
CA PRO A 40 -0.95 -15.68 20.11
C PRO A 40 -0.15 -14.46 19.62
N ALA A 41 1.18 -14.55 19.77
CA ALA A 41 2.14 -13.54 19.35
C ALA A 41 2.10 -13.31 17.83
N PRO A 42 2.31 -12.09 17.33
CA PRO A 42 2.46 -11.85 15.90
C PRO A 42 3.77 -12.50 15.42
N THR A 43 3.64 -13.37 14.42
CA THR A 43 4.77 -14.01 13.73
C THR A 43 5.42 -13.05 12.75
N LYS A 44 6.73 -12.86 12.90
CA LYS A 44 7.64 -12.25 11.92
C LYS A 44 7.63 -13.02 10.60
N ASN A 45 7.34 -12.32 9.51
CA ASN A 45 8.07 -12.27 8.23
C ASN A 45 7.08 -11.87 7.11
N SER A 46 7.42 -10.83 6.35
CA SER A 46 6.88 -10.60 5.01
C SER A 46 7.44 -11.67 4.07
N ASP A 47 6.91 -12.88 4.18
CA ASP A 47 7.17 -13.92 3.21
C ASP A 47 6.50 -13.51 1.90
N ILE A 48 7.28 -13.44 0.82
CA ILE A 48 6.74 -13.48 -0.54
C ILE A 48 6.11 -14.87 -0.69
N ILE A 49 4.82 -14.99 -0.39
CA ILE A 49 4.08 -16.20 -0.69
C ILE A 49 3.65 -16.11 -2.15
N ALA A 50 4.49 -16.64 -3.04
CA ALA A 50 4.05 -16.99 -4.39
C ALA A 50 3.09 -18.18 -4.28
N THR A 51 1.80 -17.90 -4.08
CA THR A 51 0.78 -18.94 -3.95
C THR A 51 0.45 -19.50 -5.34
N LYS A 52 1.05 -20.65 -5.68
CA LYS A 52 0.68 -21.39 -6.90
C LYS A 52 -0.72 -21.96 -6.71
N VAL A 53 -1.70 -21.51 -7.51
CA VAL A 53 -3.05 -22.09 -7.54
C VAL A 53 -2.96 -23.55 -8.03
N PRO A 54 -3.44 -24.55 -7.27
CA PRO A 54 -3.45 -25.93 -7.74
C PRO A 54 -4.82 -26.30 -8.33
N ALA A 55 -4.87 -26.79 -9.57
CA ALA A 55 -5.30 -28.16 -9.89
C ALA A 55 -5.65 -28.44 -11.38
N THR A 56 -5.33 -29.67 -11.79
CA THR A 56 -5.91 -30.56 -12.82
C THR A 56 -6.17 -30.00 -14.24
N ALA A 57 -5.15 -30.06 -15.09
CA ALA A 57 -5.33 -29.89 -16.54
C ALA A 57 -6.12 -31.06 -17.15
N THR A 58 -7.25 -30.76 -17.78
CA THR A 58 -7.81 -31.58 -18.85
C THR A 58 -7.65 -30.78 -20.13
N ALA A 59 -6.91 -31.32 -21.10
CA ALA A 59 -6.67 -30.66 -22.37
C ALA A 59 -8.01 -30.45 -23.12
N THR A 60 -8.40 -29.20 -23.31
CA THR A 60 -9.51 -28.80 -24.18
C THR A 60 -8.97 -28.64 -25.61
N PRO A 61 -9.61 -29.22 -26.64
CA PRO A 61 -9.15 -29.08 -28.02
C PRO A 61 -9.35 -27.64 -28.55
N GLU A 62 -8.42 -27.18 -29.38
CA GLU A 62 -8.42 -25.87 -30.04
C GLU A 62 -9.72 -25.59 -30.80
N PRO A 63 -10.37 -24.42 -30.57
CA PRO A 63 -11.34 -23.90 -31.53
C PRO A 63 -10.60 -23.24 -32.71
N THR A 64 -10.89 -23.69 -33.93
CA THR A 64 -10.57 -22.92 -35.15
C THR A 64 -11.42 -21.65 -35.18
N PRO A 65 -10.84 -20.42 -35.26
CA PRO A 65 -11.63 -19.19 -35.24
C PRO A 65 -12.41 -18.99 -36.54
N ASP A 66 -13.70 -18.66 -36.41
CA ASP A 66 -14.55 -18.13 -37.48
C ASP A 66 -14.25 -16.62 -37.65
N PRO A 67 -13.91 -16.13 -38.86
CA PRO A 67 -13.57 -14.73 -39.08
C PRO A 67 -14.73 -13.74 -38.92
N ASP A 68 -15.97 -14.20 -38.70
CA ASP A 68 -17.14 -13.36 -38.38
C ASP A 68 -17.54 -13.38 -36.87
N GLU A 69 -16.82 -14.10 -36.00
CA GLU A 69 -17.03 -14.03 -34.55
C GLU A 69 -16.23 -12.88 -33.95
N GLY A 70 -16.92 -11.96 -33.26
CA GLY A 70 -16.29 -10.89 -32.52
C GLY A 70 -15.28 -11.42 -31.49
N LEU A 71 -14.29 -10.60 -31.14
CA LEU A 71 -13.36 -10.93 -30.06
C LEU A 71 -14.16 -11.27 -28.80
N THR A 72 -13.97 -12.49 -28.29
CA THR A 72 -14.57 -12.93 -27.03
C THR A 72 -13.51 -12.82 -25.96
N PHE A 73 -13.67 -11.84 -25.08
CA PHE A 73 -12.86 -11.73 -23.88
C PHE A 73 -13.21 -12.88 -22.92
N VAL A 74 -12.19 -13.35 -22.20
CA VAL A 74 -12.31 -14.41 -21.20
C VAL A 74 -11.63 -13.96 -19.92
N ASP A 75 -11.99 -14.57 -18.80
CA ASP A 75 -11.23 -14.45 -17.57
C ASP A 75 -9.80 -14.97 -17.78
N VAL A 76 -8.82 -14.07 -17.82
CA VAL A 76 -7.42 -14.41 -18.05
C VAL A 76 -6.68 -14.87 -16.79
N VAL A 77 -7.35 -14.81 -15.63
CA VAL A 77 -6.82 -15.28 -14.35
C VAL A 77 -7.35 -16.67 -14.03
N ALA A 78 -8.65 -16.92 -14.23
CA ALA A 78 -9.24 -18.21 -13.95
C ALA A 78 -8.54 -19.34 -14.73
N ASN A 79 -8.08 -20.36 -14.00
CA ASN A 79 -7.36 -21.52 -14.53
C ASN A 79 -6.00 -21.21 -15.20
N ASN A 80 -5.44 -20.01 -14.99
CA ASN A 80 -4.12 -19.66 -15.48
C ASN A 80 -3.04 -19.91 -14.41
N GLU A 81 -2.24 -20.97 -14.59
CA GLU A 81 -1.17 -21.31 -13.63
C GLU A 81 0.04 -20.37 -13.66
N ASN A 82 0.07 -19.45 -14.63
CA ASN A 82 1.13 -18.47 -14.84
C ASN A 82 0.68 -17.08 -14.41
N VAL A 83 -0.14 -16.98 -13.36
CA VAL A 83 -0.50 -15.71 -12.71
C VAL A 83 0.11 -15.68 -11.32
N PHE A 84 0.60 -14.51 -10.96
CA PHE A 84 1.25 -14.23 -9.69
C PHE A 84 0.59 -13.02 -9.06
N PHE A 85 0.41 -13.07 -7.74
CA PHE A 85 -0.26 -12.01 -7.01
C PHE A 85 0.68 -11.41 -5.97
N GLU A 86 0.51 -10.13 -5.72
CA GLU A 86 1.15 -9.41 -4.63
C GLU A 86 0.18 -8.39 -4.03
N THR A 87 0.29 -8.18 -2.72
CA THR A 87 -0.54 -7.23 -1.94
C THR A 87 0.37 -6.38 -1.08
N LEU A 88 0.04 -5.12 -0.83
CA LEU A 88 0.77 -4.35 0.20
C LEU A 88 0.46 -4.92 1.59
N THR A 89 -0.78 -5.29 1.87
CA THR A 89 -1.10 -6.02 3.10
C THR A 89 -2.22 -7.05 2.90
N HIS A 90 -2.32 -8.00 3.82
CA HIS A 90 -3.47 -8.90 3.88
C HIS A 90 -3.68 -9.44 5.30
N ILE A 91 -4.93 -9.77 5.64
CA ILE A 91 -5.27 -10.49 6.86
C ILE A 91 -4.78 -11.95 6.69
N ASP A 92 -4.14 -12.51 7.71
CA ASP A 92 -3.68 -13.92 7.70
C ASP A 92 -4.77 -14.88 7.20
N GLY A 93 -4.49 -15.58 6.10
CA GLY A 93 -5.43 -16.52 5.46
C GLY A 93 -6.39 -15.91 4.42
N TYR A 94 -6.29 -14.60 4.17
CA TYR A 94 -7.09 -13.82 3.22
C TYR A 94 -6.17 -13.09 2.21
N GLY A 95 -5.22 -13.82 1.62
CA GLY A 95 -4.28 -13.32 0.62
C GLY A 95 -4.97 -12.95 -0.70
N ALA A 96 -4.23 -12.33 -1.63
CA ALA A 96 -4.77 -11.89 -2.93
C ALA A 96 -5.47 -13.01 -3.69
N GLU A 97 -4.97 -14.24 -3.60
CA GLU A 97 -5.56 -15.39 -4.30
C GLU A 97 -7.03 -15.62 -3.96
N LYS A 98 -7.49 -15.12 -2.81
CA LYS A 98 -8.87 -15.21 -2.34
C LYS A 98 -9.82 -14.25 -3.03
N ALA A 99 -9.31 -13.30 -3.80
CA ALA A 99 -10.13 -12.49 -4.69
C ALA A 99 -10.20 -13.08 -6.11
N PHE A 100 -9.56 -14.22 -6.38
CA PHE A 100 -9.48 -14.82 -7.72
C PHE A 100 -9.70 -16.34 -7.70
N ASP A 101 -10.26 -16.89 -6.61
CA ASP A 101 -10.45 -18.33 -6.46
C ASP A 101 -11.85 -18.82 -6.84
N ASN A 102 -12.71 -17.93 -7.37
CA ASN A 102 -14.08 -18.21 -7.78
C ASN A 102 -14.92 -18.78 -6.61
N ASP A 103 -14.58 -18.37 -5.37
CA ASP A 103 -15.29 -18.71 -4.14
C ASP A 103 -15.77 -17.42 -3.45
N PRO A 104 -17.04 -17.01 -3.63
CA PRO A 104 -17.58 -15.76 -3.09
C PRO A 104 -17.73 -15.78 -1.56
N ASP A 105 -17.48 -16.91 -0.89
CA ASP A 105 -17.43 -17.02 0.56
C ASP A 105 -16.02 -16.71 1.12
N THR A 106 -15.01 -16.59 0.25
CA THR A 106 -13.68 -16.09 0.61
C THR A 106 -13.47 -14.67 0.11
N TYR A 107 -12.38 -14.03 0.55
CA TYR A 107 -12.05 -12.67 0.12
C TYR A 107 -10.58 -12.38 0.36
N TRP A 108 -10.01 -11.48 -0.44
CA TRP A 108 -8.84 -10.72 0.00
C TRP A 108 -9.30 -9.58 0.91
N GLY A 109 -8.56 -9.33 1.99
CA GLY A 109 -8.82 -8.20 2.87
C GLY A 109 -7.53 -7.61 3.41
N THR A 110 -7.42 -6.29 3.35
CA THR A 110 -6.27 -5.52 3.88
C THR A 110 -6.23 -5.50 5.41
N THR A 111 -5.03 -5.41 6.00
CA THR A 111 -4.86 -5.13 7.44
C THR A 111 -4.81 -3.64 7.76
N VAL A 112 -4.66 -2.77 6.75
CA VAL A 112 -4.56 -1.32 6.94
C VAL A 112 -5.90 -0.78 7.43
N LYS A 113 -5.87 -0.03 8.55
CA LYS A 113 -7.04 0.62 9.16
C LYS A 113 -6.93 2.13 9.09
N ILE A 114 -8.08 2.80 9.04
CA ILE A 114 -8.25 4.27 8.87
C ILE A 114 -7.19 5.12 9.61
N PRO A 115 -6.68 6.20 8.96
CA PRO A 115 -6.96 6.59 7.59
C PRO A 115 -6.27 5.62 6.63
N PHE A 116 -7.06 5.23 5.64
CA PHE A 116 -6.68 4.24 4.66
C PHE A 116 -5.49 4.78 3.86
N GLU A 117 -4.32 4.13 3.98
CA GLU A 117 -3.30 4.29 2.96
C GLU A 117 -3.76 3.54 1.71
N PRO A 118 -3.50 4.05 0.50
CA PRO A 118 -3.88 3.33 -0.69
C PRO A 118 -3.30 1.92 -0.66
N ASP A 119 -4.16 0.90 -0.69
CA ASP A 119 -3.75 -0.49 -0.80
C ASP A 119 -3.87 -0.90 -2.27
N ALA A 120 -3.13 -1.92 -2.66
CA ALA A 120 -3.12 -2.41 -4.02
C ALA A 120 -3.06 -3.92 -4.08
N LEU A 121 -3.74 -4.45 -5.09
CA LEU A 121 -3.54 -5.79 -5.60
C LEU A 121 -2.73 -5.67 -6.89
N LEU A 122 -1.59 -6.33 -6.97
CA LEU A 122 -0.78 -6.47 -8.18
C LEU A 122 -0.96 -7.88 -8.72
N ILE A 123 -1.35 -7.94 -9.99
CA ILE A 123 -1.53 -9.16 -10.74
C ILE A 123 -0.48 -9.16 -11.85
N GLN A 124 0.37 -10.18 -11.86
CA GLN A 124 1.42 -10.37 -12.86
C GLN A 124 1.16 -11.64 -13.65
N PHE A 125 1.36 -11.56 -14.96
CA PHE A 125 1.17 -12.66 -15.88
C PHE A 125 2.53 -13.17 -16.36
N GLY A 126 2.67 -14.48 -16.54
CA GLY A 126 3.85 -15.10 -17.13
C GLY A 126 3.90 -14.97 -18.65
N TYR A 127 2.77 -14.64 -19.28
CA TYR A 127 2.60 -14.36 -20.69
C TYR A 127 1.78 -13.09 -20.88
N PRO A 128 2.00 -12.32 -21.95
CA PRO A 128 1.32 -11.05 -22.12
C PRO A 128 -0.18 -11.24 -22.39
N VAL A 129 -0.98 -10.32 -21.85
CA VAL A 129 -2.43 -10.26 -22.05
C VAL A 129 -2.85 -8.87 -22.54
N ILE A 130 -4.00 -8.79 -23.19
CA ILE A 130 -4.72 -7.55 -23.48
C ILE A 130 -6.00 -7.58 -22.68
N LEU A 131 -6.21 -6.59 -21.81
CA LEU A 131 -7.38 -6.54 -20.92
C LEU A 131 -8.39 -5.51 -21.44
N ASP A 132 -9.67 -5.81 -21.26
CA ASP A 132 -10.80 -4.97 -21.67
C ASP A 132 -11.57 -4.40 -20.48
N GLY A 133 -11.49 -5.06 -19.33
CA GLY A 133 -12.22 -4.64 -18.14
C GLY A 133 -12.14 -5.67 -17.04
N LEU A 134 -12.99 -5.46 -16.04
CA LEU A 134 -13.13 -6.38 -14.92
C LEU A 134 -14.51 -6.35 -14.29
N SER A 135 -14.83 -7.39 -13.54
CA SER A 135 -15.94 -7.39 -12.58
C SER A 135 -15.40 -7.58 -11.18
N ILE A 136 -16.01 -6.93 -10.19
CA ILE A 136 -15.63 -7.04 -8.78
C ILE A 136 -16.87 -7.38 -7.95
N LEU A 137 -16.73 -8.36 -7.06
CA LEU A 137 -17.63 -8.60 -5.96
C LEU A 137 -16.98 -8.07 -4.67
N GLU A 138 -17.48 -6.97 -4.15
CA GLU A 138 -16.97 -6.37 -2.91
C GLU A 138 -17.50 -7.08 -1.65
N ASN A 139 -16.69 -7.17 -0.59
CA ASN A 139 -17.19 -7.48 0.74
C ASN A 139 -17.46 -6.19 1.55
N VAL A 140 -18.73 -5.79 1.61
CA VAL A 140 -19.16 -4.55 2.26
C VAL A 140 -19.31 -4.63 3.79
N ASP A 141 -19.07 -5.80 4.40
CA ASP A 141 -19.29 -6.01 5.84
C ASP A 141 -18.41 -5.11 6.73
N TRP A 142 -17.26 -4.68 6.22
CA TRP A 142 -16.22 -3.96 6.96
C TRP A 142 -15.93 -2.56 6.42
N GLY A 143 -16.74 -2.09 5.47
CA GLY A 143 -16.54 -0.85 4.73
C GLY A 143 -16.87 -1.00 3.26
N THR A 144 -17.06 0.12 2.59
CA THR A 144 -17.28 0.20 1.13
C THR A 144 -16.16 1.01 0.51
N ILE A 145 -15.62 0.56 -0.61
CA ILE A 145 -14.64 1.24 -1.44
C ILE A 145 -15.34 2.40 -2.15
N ILE A 146 -14.79 3.59 -1.98
CA ILE A 146 -15.38 4.83 -2.50
C ILE A 146 -14.44 5.67 -3.38
N GLU A 147 -13.24 5.16 -3.64
CA GLU A 147 -12.29 5.72 -4.59
C GLU A 147 -11.26 4.65 -4.92
N TRP A 148 -11.17 4.29 -6.20
CA TRP A 148 -10.26 3.26 -6.68
C TRP A 148 -9.93 3.46 -8.15
N GLU A 149 -8.80 2.93 -8.57
CA GLU A 149 -8.37 2.98 -9.97
C GLU A 149 -7.72 1.66 -10.39
N VAL A 150 -7.61 1.47 -11.70
CA VAL A 150 -6.91 0.34 -12.30
C VAL A 150 -5.83 0.86 -13.23
N GLN A 151 -4.62 0.35 -13.07
CA GLN A 151 -3.47 0.71 -13.88
C GLN A 151 -2.80 -0.53 -14.47
N TYR A 152 -2.43 -0.50 -15.75
CA TYR A 152 -1.54 -1.53 -16.33
C TYR A 152 -0.12 -0.99 -16.49
N TYR A 153 0.86 -1.89 -16.49
CA TYR A 153 2.24 -1.52 -16.75
C TYR A 153 2.52 -1.55 -18.26
N ASP A 154 2.86 -0.40 -18.84
CA ASP A 154 3.28 -0.29 -20.24
C ASP A 154 4.78 -0.60 -20.34
N GLU A 155 5.11 -1.74 -20.93
CA GLU A 155 6.49 -2.19 -21.11
C GLU A 155 7.30 -1.27 -22.03
N GLU A 156 6.67 -0.55 -22.95
CA GLU A 156 7.38 0.33 -23.88
C GLU A 156 7.82 1.63 -23.20
N THR A 157 6.94 2.21 -22.39
CA THR A 157 7.21 3.47 -21.68
C THR A 157 7.79 3.26 -20.29
N GLN A 158 7.69 2.04 -19.75
CA GLN A 158 8.06 1.68 -18.38
C GLN A 158 7.25 2.48 -17.34
N GLU A 159 6.00 2.79 -17.66
CA GLU A 159 5.10 3.60 -16.83
C GLU A 159 3.81 2.84 -16.50
N TRP A 160 3.21 3.17 -15.36
CA TRP A 160 1.86 2.74 -15.03
C TRP A 160 0.85 3.66 -15.71
N ILE A 161 -0.10 3.06 -16.44
CA ILE A 161 -1.12 3.76 -17.21
C ILE A 161 -2.49 3.44 -16.63
N THR A 162 -3.19 4.46 -16.13
CA THR A 162 -4.57 4.35 -15.64
C THR A 162 -5.54 4.07 -16.79
N VAL A 163 -6.42 3.09 -16.59
CA VAL A 163 -7.44 2.64 -17.55
C VAL A 163 -8.87 2.69 -17.00
N LEU A 164 -9.01 2.87 -15.68
CA LEU A 164 -10.28 3.02 -14.98
C LEU A 164 -10.05 3.84 -13.70
N GLU A 165 -10.95 4.76 -13.40
CA GLU A 165 -11.04 5.48 -12.12
C GLU A 165 -12.52 5.53 -11.72
N GLU A 166 -12.86 5.07 -10.51
CA GLU A 166 -14.23 4.98 -10.04
C GLU A 166 -14.37 5.35 -8.56
N ILE A 167 -15.59 5.70 -8.15
CA ILE A 167 -15.90 6.19 -6.80
C ILE A 167 -16.83 5.28 -5.99
N THR A 168 -17.28 4.16 -6.55
CA THR A 168 -18.00 3.09 -5.86
C THR A 168 -17.79 1.78 -6.61
N ILE A 169 -18.09 0.66 -5.97
CA ILE A 169 -18.25 -0.62 -6.63
C ILE A 169 -19.73 -0.99 -6.54
N GLU A 170 -20.34 -1.22 -7.69
CA GLU A 170 -21.71 -1.68 -7.83
C GLU A 170 -21.69 -3.21 -7.99
N GLU A 171 -22.60 -3.87 -7.30
CA GLU A 171 -22.73 -5.33 -7.36
C GLU A 171 -23.14 -5.77 -8.77
N ASP A 172 -22.53 -6.86 -9.25
CA ASP A 172 -22.75 -7.46 -10.58
C ASP A 172 -22.45 -6.53 -11.78
N GLU A 173 -21.63 -5.48 -11.59
CA GLU A 173 -21.20 -4.59 -12.67
C GLU A 173 -19.95 -5.11 -13.40
N TYR A 174 -19.92 -4.88 -14.71
CA TYR A 174 -18.72 -5.00 -15.52
C TYR A 174 -18.16 -3.60 -15.81
N TYR A 175 -16.92 -3.37 -15.37
CA TYR A 175 -16.18 -2.14 -15.57
C TYR A 175 -15.34 -2.26 -16.85
N GLU A 176 -15.89 -1.78 -17.96
CA GLU A 176 -15.15 -1.65 -19.22
C GLU A 176 -14.09 -0.54 -19.08
N PHE A 177 -12.85 -0.83 -19.47
CA PHE A 177 -11.77 0.14 -19.50
C PHE A 177 -12.01 1.20 -20.57
N GLU A 178 -11.51 2.42 -20.36
CA GLU A 178 -11.64 3.50 -21.35
C GLU A 178 -11.05 3.11 -22.73
N GLN A 179 -10.07 2.22 -22.69
CA GLN A 179 -9.46 1.55 -23.82
C GLN A 179 -8.86 0.22 -23.35
N ASN A 180 -8.84 -0.77 -24.24
CA ASN A 180 -8.09 -1.99 -23.99
C ASN A 180 -6.63 -1.65 -23.68
N THR A 181 -6.02 -2.43 -22.81
CA THR A 181 -4.60 -2.27 -22.51
C THR A 181 -3.75 -2.56 -23.76
N LYS A 182 -2.52 -2.05 -23.79
CA LYS A 182 -1.51 -2.71 -24.62
C LYS A 182 -1.26 -4.13 -24.09
N ALA A 183 -0.58 -4.95 -24.89
CA ALA A 183 -0.04 -6.22 -24.39
C ALA A 183 0.81 -5.95 -23.14
N THR A 184 0.39 -6.49 -22.01
CA THR A 184 1.01 -6.22 -20.70
C THR A 184 1.23 -7.51 -19.93
N TYR A 185 2.20 -7.47 -19.01
CA TYR A 185 2.48 -8.54 -18.06
C TYR A 185 2.02 -8.19 -16.65
N ALA A 186 1.45 -7.00 -16.42
CA ALA A 186 1.04 -6.61 -15.09
C ALA A 186 -0.09 -5.58 -15.09
N ILE A 187 -1.00 -5.78 -14.14
CA ILE A 187 -2.04 -4.82 -13.79
C ILE A 187 -2.09 -4.70 -12.27
N LYS A 188 -2.43 -3.52 -11.78
CA LYS A 188 -2.74 -3.31 -10.37
C LYS A 188 -4.08 -2.62 -10.22
N ILE A 189 -4.78 -2.99 -9.16
CA ILE A 189 -6.01 -2.36 -8.69
C ILE A 189 -5.61 -1.59 -7.44
N LEU A 190 -5.75 -0.27 -7.46
CA LEU A 190 -5.46 0.58 -6.31
C LEU A 190 -6.77 1.01 -5.66
N VAL A 191 -6.86 0.83 -4.36
CA VAL A 191 -7.93 1.38 -3.55
C VAL A 191 -7.37 2.61 -2.86
N HIS A 192 -8.02 3.76 -2.96
CA HIS A 192 -7.58 4.99 -2.31
C HIS A 192 -8.37 5.29 -1.04
N THR A 193 -9.67 5.00 -1.05
CA THR A 193 -10.55 5.38 0.05
C THR A 193 -11.62 4.31 0.30
N VAL A 194 -11.85 4.01 1.59
CA VAL A 194 -12.95 3.17 2.08
C VAL A 194 -13.76 3.90 3.14
N THR A 195 -15.06 3.59 3.26
CA THR A 195 -15.94 4.13 4.31
C THR A 195 -15.75 3.45 5.67
N GLY A 196 -15.15 2.26 5.68
CA GLY A 196 -14.95 1.44 6.86
C GLY A 196 -13.50 1.16 7.17
N ALA A 197 -13.24 0.08 7.89
CA ALA A 197 -11.91 -0.19 8.43
C ALA A 197 -10.93 -0.72 7.39
N THR A 198 -11.39 -1.41 6.35
CA THR A 198 -10.55 -2.22 5.46
C THR A 198 -11.18 -2.33 4.08
N ALA A 199 -10.38 -2.35 3.01
CA ALA A 199 -10.81 -2.77 1.67
C ALA A 199 -10.87 -4.30 1.58
N ASN A 200 -11.92 -4.82 0.94
CA ASN A 200 -12.12 -6.26 0.82
C ASN A 200 -12.76 -6.62 -0.52
N PHE A 201 -12.15 -7.55 -1.24
CA PHE A 201 -12.68 -8.10 -2.50
C PHE A 201 -12.97 -9.58 -2.32
N LYS A 202 -14.23 -9.99 -2.53
CA LYS A 202 -14.61 -11.41 -2.54
C LYS A 202 -14.18 -12.10 -3.82
N GLU A 203 -14.41 -11.44 -4.95
CA GLU A 203 -14.08 -11.98 -6.26
C GLU A 203 -13.73 -10.85 -7.22
N ILE A 204 -12.81 -11.11 -8.12
CA ILE A 204 -12.39 -10.25 -9.21
C ILE A 204 -12.23 -11.13 -10.44
N THR A 205 -12.92 -10.75 -11.51
CA THR A 205 -12.78 -11.38 -12.83
C THR A 205 -12.08 -10.38 -13.75
N LEU A 206 -10.91 -10.74 -14.30
CA LEU A 206 -10.20 -9.89 -15.28
C LEU A 206 -10.48 -10.38 -16.70
N GLU A 207 -11.24 -9.61 -17.46
CA GLU A 207 -11.65 -9.98 -18.83
C GLU A 207 -10.60 -9.51 -19.85
N GLY A 208 -10.10 -10.45 -20.66
CA GLY A 208 -8.98 -10.20 -21.55
C GLY A 208 -8.77 -11.24 -22.65
N LEU A 209 -7.70 -11.04 -23.41
CA LEU A 209 -7.20 -11.94 -24.45
C LEU A 209 -5.76 -12.32 -24.14
N PHE A 210 -5.44 -13.60 -24.30
CA PHE A 210 -4.05 -14.05 -24.33
C PHE A 210 -3.37 -13.58 -25.61
N VAL A 211 -2.18 -13.00 -25.48
CA VAL A 211 -1.37 -12.62 -26.64
C VAL A 211 -0.54 -13.83 -27.08
N GLU A 212 -0.61 -14.17 -28.37
CA GLU A 212 0.21 -15.25 -28.93
C GLU A 212 1.71 -14.95 -28.77
N VAL A 213 2.45 -15.93 -28.25
CA VAL A 213 3.91 -15.89 -28.12
C VAL A 213 4.55 -17.05 -28.89
N PRO A 214 5.81 -16.93 -29.33
CA PRO A 214 6.50 -18.03 -30.00
C PRO A 214 6.53 -19.31 -29.17
N GLU A 215 6.45 -20.47 -29.83
CA GLU A 215 6.59 -21.77 -29.18
C GLU A 215 7.93 -21.86 -28.42
N GLY A 216 7.88 -22.34 -27.18
CA GLY A 216 9.06 -22.45 -26.31
C GLY A 216 9.43 -21.17 -25.57
N THR A 217 8.61 -20.11 -25.63
CA THR A 217 8.77 -18.93 -24.77
C THR A 217 8.67 -19.33 -23.30
N GLU A 218 9.71 -19.04 -22.53
CA GLU A 218 9.74 -19.29 -21.09
C GLU A 218 8.73 -18.43 -20.35
N VAL A 219 8.13 -18.97 -19.29
CA VAL A 219 7.21 -18.26 -18.41
C VAL A 219 7.97 -17.13 -17.71
N ARG A 220 7.53 -15.88 -17.91
CA ARG A 220 8.09 -14.74 -17.18
C ARG A 220 7.80 -14.90 -15.69
N GLN A 221 8.84 -14.78 -14.86
CA GLN A 221 8.68 -14.73 -13.42
C GLN A 221 8.30 -13.30 -12.99
N PRO A 222 7.52 -13.13 -11.91
CA PRO A 222 7.15 -11.80 -11.41
C PRO A 222 8.41 -10.97 -11.11
N ALA A 223 8.39 -9.72 -11.59
CA ALA A 223 9.54 -8.81 -11.56
C ALA A 223 9.16 -7.39 -11.11
N LEU A 224 7.87 -7.06 -11.15
CA LEU A 224 7.32 -5.87 -10.51
C LEU A 224 6.95 -6.22 -9.07
N SER A 225 6.96 -5.23 -8.19
CA SER A 225 6.54 -5.38 -6.81
C SER A 225 5.81 -4.12 -6.38
N LEU A 226 4.72 -4.27 -5.62
CA LEU A 226 3.98 -3.16 -5.00
C LEU A 226 4.85 -2.49 -3.95
N PHE A 227 5.61 -3.29 -3.23
CA PHE A 227 6.80 -2.81 -2.55
C PHE A 227 7.84 -2.60 -3.62
N ASP A 228 8.05 -1.37 -4.05
CA ASP A 228 9.00 -1.14 -5.13
C ASP A 228 10.45 -1.41 -4.63
N LYS A 229 10.84 -2.69 -4.54
CA LYS A 229 12.22 -3.14 -4.35
C LYS A 229 13.08 -2.71 -5.53
N ASN A 230 12.46 -2.33 -6.65
CA ASN A 230 13.12 -1.70 -7.79
C ASN A 230 13.27 -0.17 -7.63
N LYS A 231 12.62 0.47 -6.63
CA LYS A 231 12.98 1.82 -6.16
C LYS A 231 14.11 1.84 -5.17
N ILE A 232 14.30 0.78 -4.37
CA ILE A 232 15.56 0.59 -3.65
C ILE A 232 16.61 0.29 -4.73
N PRO A 233 17.63 1.13 -4.94
CA PRO A 233 18.61 0.88 -5.99
C PRO A 233 19.22 -0.53 -5.85
N GLU A 234 19.45 -1.25 -6.95
CA GLU A 234 19.87 -2.68 -6.96
C GLU A 234 21.14 -3.01 -6.13
N ASN A 235 21.91 -1.99 -5.72
CA ASN A 235 23.10 -2.13 -4.88
C ASN A 235 22.96 -1.51 -3.49
N SER A 236 21.75 -1.06 -3.13
CA SER A 236 21.48 -0.45 -1.84
C SER A 236 21.30 -1.52 -0.76
N THR A 237 21.94 -1.31 0.39
CA THR A 237 21.90 -2.25 1.52
C THR A 237 21.26 -1.58 2.73
N LYS A 238 20.27 -2.24 3.37
CA LYS A 238 19.73 -1.78 4.66
C LYS A 238 20.87 -1.76 5.68
N LEU A 239 21.09 -0.60 6.26
CA LEU A 239 22.11 -0.37 7.27
C LEU A 239 21.58 -0.72 8.64
N THR A 240 22.46 -1.27 9.47
CA THR A 240 22.22 -1.58 10.88
C THR A 240 23.47 -1.26 11.67
N GLY A 241 23.32 -0.91 12.94
CA GLY A 241 24.45 -0.61 13.81
C GLY A 241 24.01 -0.27 15.23
N ASP A 242 24.99 -0.15 16.13
CA ASP A 242 24.78 0.29 17.51
C ASP A 242 24.66 1.82 17.55
N TRP A 243 23.56 2.34 16.99
CA TRP A 243 23.30 3.76 16.87
C TRP A 243 22.52 4.31 18.05
N THR A 244 22.49 5.64 18.18
CA THR A 244 21.67 6.31 19.17
C THR A 244 20.57 7.11 18.51
N TYR A 245 19.38 7.08 19.10
CA TYR A 245 18.18 7.71 18.57
C TYR A 245 17.69 8.80 19.51
N SER A 246 17.25 9.91 18.95
CA SER A 246 16.68 11.02 19.69
C SER A 246 15.59 11.71 18.87
N ALA A 247 14.74 12.48 19.53
CA ALA A 247 13.78 13.34 18.87
C ALA A 247 13.69 14.67 19.63
N THR A 248 13.18 15.72 18.99
CA THR A 248 12.93 17.00 19.68
C THR A 248 12.00 16.79 20.87
N THR A 249 10.97 15.96 20.69
CA THR A 249 10.02 15.57 21.73
C THR A 249 9.62 14.11 21.56
N ASN A 250 9.15 13.51 22.65
CA ASN A 250 8.48 12.21 22.64
C ASN A 250 7.16 12.36 23.42
N TYR A 251 6.10 11.70 22.96
CA TYR A 251 4.82 11.67 23.68
C TYR A 251 4.98 11.11 25.10
N SER A 252 5.75 10.04 25.23
CA SER A 252 6.22 9.46 26.50
C SER A 252 7.41 8.53 26.24
N ASP A 253 8.00 7.97 27.29
CA ASP A 253 9.12 7.01 27.17
C ASP A 253 8.72 5.76 26.34
N ASP A 254 7.46 5.32 26.43
CA ASP A 254 6.92 4.21 25.64
C ASP A 254 6.82 4.49 24.12
N TYR A 255 7.00 5.75 23.69
CA TYR A 255 6.99 6.19 22.28
C TYR A 255 8.27 6.96 21.92
N ALA A 256 9.38 6.61 22.57
CA ALA A 256 10.67 7.23 22.33
C ALA A 256 11.25 6.89 20.94
N ALA A 257 12.17 7.74 20.46
CA ALA A 257 12.71 7.70 19.10
C ALA A 257 13.23 6.32 18.64
N GLN A 258 13.80 5.51 19.55
CA GLN A 258 14.30 4.18 19.17
C GLN A 258 13.23 3.25 18.57
N HIS A 259 11.95 3.50 18.89
CA HIS A 259 10.84 2.67 18.40
C HIS A 259 10.47 2.90 16.95
N ALA A 260 11.08 3.89 16.29
CA ALA A 260 10.99 4.03 14.84
C ALA A 260 12.21 3.43 14.12
N PHE A 261 13.10 2.72 14.81
CA PHE A 261 14.32 2.16 14.19
C PHE A 261 14.61 0.73 14.71
N ASP A 262 13.64 0.07 15.32
CA ASP A 262 13.82 -1.23 15.98
C ASP A 262 13.38 -2.42 15.14
N GLY A 263 12.82 -2.18 13.95
CA GLY A 263 12.35 -3.22 13.04
C GLY A 263 11.08 -3.93 13.53
N ASP A 264 10.33 -3.31 14.45
CA ASP A 264 9.09 -3.82 15.01
C ASP A 264 7.91 -2.88 14.69
N MET A 265 7.10 -3.27 13.70
CA MET A 265 5.90 -2.56 13.26
C MET A 265 4.78 -2.50 14.33
N THR A 266 4.98 -3.03 15.54
CA THR A 266 4.04 -2.92 16.66
C THR A 266 4.44 -1.85 17.67
N THR A 267 5.64 -1.29 17.56
CA THR A 267 6.14 -0.16 18.34
C THR A 267 6.36 1.04 17.43
N ARG A 268 6.29 2.25 17.99
CA ARG A 268 6.47 3.49 17.19
C ARG A 268 7.05 4.61 18.01
N TRP A 269 7.76 5.50 17.34
CA TRP A 269 7.97 6.84 17.88
C TRP A 269 6.72 7.68 17.69
N SER A 270 6.45 8.58 18.63
CA SER A 270 5.44 9.62 18.49
C SER A 270 5.94 10.92 19.13
N SER A 271 5.82 12.03 18.41
CA SER A 271 6.13 13.35 18.97
C SER A 271 5.15 13.71 20.10
N GLU A 272 5.53 14.64 20.97
CA GLU A 272 4.58 15.25 21.89
C GLU A 272 3.41 15.86 21.12
N VAL A 273 2.20 15.79 21.70
CA VAL A 273 1.00 16.37 21.10
C VAL A 273 1.05 17.89 21.19
N GLY A 274 0.98 18.57 20.06
CA GLY A 274 1.05 20.02 19.99
C GLY A 274 0.33 20.62 18.79
N PRO A 275 -0.02 21.91 18.85
CA PRO A 275 -0.70 22.60 17.75
C PRO A 275 0.23 22.93 16.58
N ASN A 276 1.54 22.74 16.72
CA ASN A 276 2.54 23.01 15.68
C ASN A 276 3.67 21.98 15.77
N LEU A 277 3.80 21.16 14.73
CA LEU A 277 4.88 20.18 14.60
C LEU A 277 6.05 20.71 13.77
N SER A 278 5.94 21.92 13.22
CA SER A 278 7.01 22.52 12.42
C SER A 278 8.31 22.63 13.26
N GLY A 279 9.38 22.05 12.72
CA GLY A 279 10.70 21.98 13.35
C GLY A 279 10.87 20.85 14.36
N GLN A 280 9.87 19.99 14.57
CA GLN A 280 10.06 18.72 15.28
C GLN A 280 10.93 17.81 14.42
N ASP A 281 11.84 17.09 15.06
CA ASP A 281 12.74 16.17 14.40
C ASP A 281 12.80 14.81 15.10
N ILE A 282 13.08 13.79 14.30
CA ILE A 282 13.59 12.50 14.76
C ILE A 282 14.97 12.29 14.13
N THR A 283 15.93 11.93 14.97
CA THR A 283 17.36 11.90 14.64
C THR A 283 17.95 10.54 15.00
N VAL A 284 18.78 10.01 14.09
CA VAL A 284 19.70 8.89 14.32
C VAL A 284 21.13 9.40 14.27
N THR A 285 21.95 8.98 15.22
CA THR A 285 23.39 9.27 15.24
C THR A 285 24.16 7.97 15.10
N PHE A 286 25.01 7.90 14.07
CA PHE A 286 25.70 6.69 13.67
C PHE A 286 26.98 6.41 14.49
N GLY A 287 27.51 7.41 15.18
CA GLY A 287 28.76 7.32 15.97
C GLY A 287 30.03 7.41 15.12
N GLU A 288 29.99 6.94 13.87
CA GLU A 288 31.03 7.12 12.86
C GLU A 288 30.42 7.53 11.50
N ALA A 289 31.27 8.00 10.59
CA ALA A 289 30.81 8.42 9.27
C ALA A 289 30.28 7.21 8.49
N THR A 290 28.98 7.25 8.17
CA THR A 290 28.24 6.20 7.49
C THR A 290 27.77 6.70 6.13
N SER A 291 27.95 5.89 5.09
CA SER A 291 27.46 6.19 3.74
C SER A 291 25.96 5.95 3.67
N VAL A 292 25.15 6.95 3.33
CA VAL A 292 23.69 6.87 3.25
C VAL A 292 23.22 7.36 1.89
N SER A 293 22.34 6.60 1.24
CA SER A 293 21.78 6.92 -0.09
C SER A 293 20.26 7.10 -0.08
N GLY A 294 19.57 6.66 0.97
CA GLY A 294 18.12 6.83 1.07
C GLY A 294 17.51 6.15 2.29
N LEU A 295 16.19 6.27 2.37
CA LEU A 295 15.39 5.78 3.49
C LEU A 295 14.11 5.12 3.02
N ILE A 296 13.53 4.29 3.88
CA ILE A 296 12.13 3.89 3.80
C ILE A 296 11.47 4.31 5.10
N ILE A 297 10.27 4.89 5.01
CA ILE A 297 9.52 5.36 6.18
C ILE A 297 8.16 4.67 6.20
N GLN A 298 7.75 4.27 7.40
CA GLN A 298 6.42 3.78 7.72
C GLN A 298 5.78 4.73 8.74
N GLU A 299 4.93 5.62 8.27
CA GLU A 299 4.19 6.59 9.05
C GLU A 299 2.88 6.02 9.60
N GLU A 300 2.54 6.41 10.83
CA GLU A 300 1.26 6.12 11.44
C GLU A 300 0.31 7.30 11.26
N LYS A 301 -0.70 7.13 10.40
CA LYS A 301 -1.54 8.24 9.94
C LYS A 301 -2.86 8.43 10.71
N THR A 302 -3.23 7.53 11.65
CA THR A 302 -4.51 7.50 12.41
C THR A 302 -4.90 8.85 12.99
N TRP A 303 -3.93 9.61 13.50
CA TRP A 303 -4.17 10.89 14.18
C TRP A 303 -3.64 12.10 13.41
N GLY A 304 -3.50 11.92 12.10
CA GLY A 304 -2.93 12.84 11.13
C GLY A 304 -1.54 12.39 10.68
N TYR A 305 -1.04 13.08 9.66
CA TYR A 305 0.16 12.69 8.92
C TYR A 305 0.98 13.92 8.50
N VAL A 306 2.25 13.71 8.23
CA VAL A 306 3.21 14.69 7.74
C VAL A 306 2.90 15.00 6.29
N THR A 307 2.68 16.28 6.00
CA THR A 307 2.39 16.78 4.65
C THR A 307 3.60 17.42 3.99
N SER A 308 4.61 17.80 4.78
CA SER A 308 5.90 18.25 4.26
C SER A 308 7.02 18.05 5.27
N TYR A 309 8.20 17.69 4.79
CA TYR A 309 9.37 17.41 5.60
C TYR A 309 10.67 17.62 4.83
N VAL A 310 11.77 17.70 5.57
CA VAL A 310 13.12 17.63 5.02
C VAL A 310 13.91 16.53 5.69
N ILE A 311 14.78 15.89 4.92
CA ILE A 311 15.80 14.97 5.43
C ILE A 311 17.12 15.71 5.41
N GLU A 312 17.78 15.79 6.56
CA GLU A 312 19.08 16.42 6.70
C GLU A 312 20.11 15.42 7.21
N ALA A 313 21.35 15.58 6.77
CA ALA A 313 22.48 14.78 7.21
C ALA A 313 23.55 15.67 7.83
N GLU A 314 24.17 15.20 8.92
CA GLU A 314 25.33 15.86 9.50
C GLU A 314 26.60 15.41 8.78
N VAL A 315 27.18 16.30 7.97
CA VAL A 315 28.41 16.07 7.22
C VAL A 315 29.45 17.08 7.66
N ASN A 316 30.60 16.60 8.15
CA ASN A 316 31.67 17.45 8.69
C ASN A 316 31.22 18.43 9.80
N GLY A 317 30.27 18.00 10.64
CA GLY A 317 29.74 18.81 11.75
C GLY A 317 28.76 19.91 11.33
N GLN A 318 28.22 19.83 10.10
CA GLN A 318 27.17 20.73 9.62
C GLN A 318 26.00 19.93 9.08
N TRP A 319 24.78 20.36 9.39
CA TRP A 319 23.56 19.82 8.79
C TRP A 319 23.40 20.36 7.37
N ILE A 320 23.19 19.45 6.42
CA ILE A 320 22.87 19.76 5.03
C ILE A 320 21.54 19.11 4.65
N VAL A 321 20.73 19.81 3.85
CA VAL A 321 19.48 19.25 3.31
C VAL A 321 19.80 18.24 2.21
N CYS A 322 19.32 17.02 2.39
CA CYS A 322 19.55 15.88 1.52
C CYS A 322 18.30 15.47 0.73
N HIS A 323 17.11 15.84 1.21
CA HIS A 323 15.84 15.60 0.53
C HIS A 323 14.80 16.59 1.05
N GLU A 324 13.90 17.06 0.18
CA GLU A 324 12.68 17.78 0.54
C GLU A 324 11.50 16.95 0.01
N GLY A 325 10.53 16.67 0.87
CA GLY A 325 9.42 15.79 0.55
C GLY A 325 8.08 16.40 0.94
N GLU A 326 7.07 16.03 0.16
CA GLU A 326 5.64 16.20 0.47
C GLU A 326 5.05 14.80 0.64
N ASP A 327 4.05 14.65 1.51
CA ASP A 327 3.30 13.41 1.78
C ASP A 327 4.11 12.09 1.76
N ILE A 328 4.32 11.49 2.93
CA ILE A 328 5.07 10.23 3.01
C ILE A 328 4.24 9.09 2.38
N VAL A 329 4.81 8.44 1.36
CA VAL A 329 4.27 7.19 0.82
C VAL A 329 4.91 6.04 1.57
N ASN A 330 4.14 5.41 2.45
CA ASN A 330 4.64 4.32 3.29
C ASN A 330 5.28 3.20 2.47
N GLY A 331 6.44 2.72 2.95
CA GLY A 331 7.18 1.65 2.31
C GLY A 331 7.91 2.04 1.01
N SER A 332 7.77 3.27 0.53
CA SER A 332 8.52 3.74 -0.64
C SER A 332 9.95 4.17 -0.28
N TYR A 333 10.89 3.87 -1.17
CA TYR A 333 12.26 4.37 -1.06
C TYR A 333 12.32 5.87 -1.37
N ILE A 334 12.86 6.62 -0.43
CA ILE A 334 13.15 8.05 -0.53
C ILE A 334 14.63 8.20 -0.83
N SER A 335 14.96 8.50 -2.08
CA SER A 335 16.34 8.79 -2.48
C SER A 335 16.80 10.13 -1.91
N LEU A 336 18.00 10.15 -1.33
CA LEU A 336 18.70 11.40 -1.09
C LEU A 336 19.17 12.00 -2.42
N ASN A 337 19.38 13.33 -2.45
CA ASN A 337 19.89 14.06 -3.61
C ASN A 337 21.23 13.50 -4.11
N GLU A 338 22.05 13.00 -3.18
CA GLU A 338 23.28 12.25 -3.44
C GLU A 338 23.58 11.34 -2.24
N THR A 339 24.43 10.33 -2.45
CA THR A 339 24.95 9.51 -1.35
C THR A 339 25.88 10.37 -0.48
N VAL A 340 25.58 10.45 0.82
CA VAL A 340 26.33 11.27 1.78
C VAL A 340 27.07 10.39 2.78
N ASN A 341 28.28 10.80 3.18
CA ASN A 341 28.98 10.20 4.32
C ASN A 341 28.70 11.06 5.56
N ALA A 342 27.78 10.62 6.41
CA ALA A 342 27.21 11.41 7.50
C ALA A 342 27.48 10.77 8.87
N THR A 343 27.56 11.59 9.92
CA THR A 343 27.65 11.12 11.32
C THR A 343 26.29 11.03 12.01
N ALA A 344 25.29 11.70 11.45
CA ALA A 344 23.89 11.63 11.88
C ALA A 344 22.97 11.94 10.70
N LEU A 345 21.72 11.51 10.81
CA LEU A 345 20.64 11.85 9.90
C LEU A 345 19.41 12.24 10.73
N ARG A 346 18.67 13.24 10.27
CA ARG A 346 17.39 13.61 10.88
C ARG A 346 16.34 13.87 9.83
N MET A 347 15.10 13.55 10.17
CA MET A 347 13.93 14.01 9.46
C MET A 347 13.31 15.15 10.26
N VAL A 348 13.15 16.31 9.64
CA VAL A 348 12.52 17.49 10.24
C VAL A 348 11.15 17.68 9.60
N ILE A 349 10.12 17.76 10.44
CA ILE A 349 8.73 17.95 10.02
C ILE A 349 8.50 19.44 9.79
N ASP A 350 7.99 19.80 8.62
CA ASP A 350 7.63 21.18 8.30
C ASP A 350 6.14 21.43 8.51
N ALA A 351 5.29 20.48 8.09
CA ALA A 351 3.85 20.56 8.24
C ALA A 351 3.19 19.18 8.40
N SER A 352 2.02 19.16 9.03
CA SER A 352 1.19 17.97 9.25
C SER A 352 -0.29 18.31 9.28
N THR A 353 -1.15 17.32 9.00
CA THR A 353 -2.60 17.41 9.24
C THR A 353 -2.96 17.15 10.70
N GLY A 354 -2.11 16.41 11.41
CA GLY A 354 -2.29 15.99 12.80
C GLY A 354 -1.66 16.91 13.83
N SER A 355 -1.88 16.56 15.10
CA SER A 355 -1.27 17.22 16.27
C SER A 355 -0.06 16.46 16.84
N SER A 356 0.34 15.36 16.20
CA SER A 356 1.55 14.60 16.48
C SER A 356 2.04 13.94 15.18
N ALA A 357 3.35 13.74 15.07
CA ALA A 357 3.97 12.95 14.02
C ALA A 357 4.37 11.62 14.61
N THR A 358 4.09 10.54 13.90
CA THR A 358 4.23 9.19 14.45
C THR A 358 4.76 8.27 13.37
N PHE A 359 5.83 7.53 13.66
CA PHE A 359 6.49 6.63 12.71
C PHE A 359 6.65 5.25 13.34
N TRP A 360 6.12 4.23 12.67
CA TRP A 360 6.30 2.82 13.02
C TRP A 360 7.73 2.37 12.77
N GLU A 361 8.32 2.75 11.64
CA GLU A 361 9.68 2.33 11.27
C GLU A 361 10.31 3.31 10.28
N ILE A 362 11.61 3.49 10.39
CA ILE A 362 12.49 4.22 9.49
C ILE A 362 13.69 3.34 9.21
N GLU A 363 13.81 2.89 7.97
CA GLU A 363 14.95 2.11 7.50
C GLU A 363 15.92 3.01 6.74
N ILE A 364 17.22 2.75 6.88
CA ILE A 364 18.29 3.56 6.29
C ILE A 364 19.11 2.69 5.36
N TYR A 365 19.47 3.20 4.20
CA TYR A 365 20.16 2.45 3.14
C TYR A 365 21.45 3.14 2.70
N SER A 366 22.47 2.35 2.32
CA SER A 366 23.70 2.80 1.64
C SER A 366 23.72 2.40 0.19
#